data_AF-A0A3C0B609-F1
#
_entry.id   AF-A0A3C0B609-F1
#
_cell.length_a   1.000
_cell.length_b   1.000
_cell.length_c   1.000
_cell.angle_alpha   90.00
_cell.angle_beta   90.00
_cell.angle_gamma   90.00
#
_symmetry.space_group_name_H-M   'P 1'
#
loop_
_entity.id
_entity.type
_entity.pdbx_description
1 polymer ?
#
loop_
_entity_poly.entity_id
_entity_poly.type
_entity_poly.pdbx_seq_one_letter_code
_entity_poly.pdbx_strand_id
1 'polypeptide(L)'
;MNSMDYTERLTNVTVLGAAGKMGSGILLLLGMEMADLKLKPGGENRNFVLNAMDISSEALPGLMKYLRSQVLKAAEKKTVLLRQLYANRRDLIENSEVIEAYVNEVLELVRPVTRLEAAYDSHLIFEAVAENTELKTKIFKQIDANNPHHPWFFTNTSSIPIGGLNSDAKLEGRILGFHFYNP
;
A
#
# COMPACT_ATOMS: atom_id res chain seq x y z
N MET A 1 -11.18 9.62 -22.65
CA MET A 1 -10.32 9.50 -21.46
C MET A 1 -9.84 8.06 -21.40
N ASN A 2 -8.55 7.79 -21.59
CA ASN A 2 -8.01 6.46 -21.31
C ASN A 2 -8.27 6.19 -19.82
N SER A 3 -9.15 5.24 -19.53
CA SER A 3 -9.34 4.77 -18.16
C SER A 3 -8.05 4.09 -17.74
N MET A 4 -7.30 4.75 -16.87
CA MET A 4 -6.14 4.17 -16.18
C MET A 4 -6.55 2.80 -15.63
N ASP A 5 -5.87 1.74 -16.09
CA ASP A 5 -6.15 0.37 -15.65
C ASP A 5 -5.84 0.26 -14.15
N TYR A 6 -6.51 -0.65 -13.43
CA TYR A 6 -6.34 -0.84 -11.99
C TYR A 6 -4.86 -1.01 -11.61
N THR A 7 -4.13 -1.80 -12.40
CA THR A 7 -2.71 -2.05 -12.16
C THR A 7 -1.85 -0.81 -12.41
N GLU A 8 -2.27 0.11 -13.28
CA GLU A 8 -1.59 1.40 -13.48
C GLU A 8 -1.80 2.33 -12.28
N ARG A 9 -2.99 2.32 -11.67
CA ARG A 9 -3.25 3.06 -10.41
C ARG A 9 -2.44 2.53 -9.23
N LEU A 10 -2.06 1.26 -9.24
CA LEU A 10 -1.21 0.69 -8.18
C LEU A 10 0.27 1.05 -8.29
N THR A 11 0.73 1.68 -9.38
CA THR A 11 2.16 1.97 -9.57
C THR A 11 2.76 2.90 -8.52
N ASN A 12 1.95 3.77 -7.90
CA ASN A 12 2.38 4.62 -6.78
C ASN A 12 1.22 4.77 -5.79
N VAL A 13 1.37 4.19 -4.61
CA VAL A 13 0.36 4.17 -3.54
C VAL A 13 0.98 4.60 -2.23
N THR A 14 0.22 5.34 -1.42
CA THR A 14 0.62 5.67 -0.06
C THR A 14 -0.36 5.11 0.96
N VAL A 15 0.15 4.46 2.00
CA VAL A 15 -0.59 4.11 3.21
C VAL A 15 -0.23 5.11 4.31
N LEU A 16 -1.22 5.82 4.83
CA LEU A 16 -1.08 6.78 5.94
C LEU A 16 -1.39 6.10 7.28
N GLY A 17 -0.57 6.34 8.30
CA GLY A 17 -0.66 5.63 9.58
C GLY A 17 -0.12 4.20 9.46
N ALA A 18 0.88 4.01 8.61
CA ALA A 18 1.36 2.71 8.18
C ALA A 18 1.93 1.85 9.31
N ALA A 19 2.47 2.44 10.37
CA ALA A 19 3.00 1.70 11.52
C ALA A 19 1.93 1.35 12.57
N GLY A 20 0.70 1.86 12.40
CA GLY A 20 -0.44 1.49 13.21
C GLY A 20 -0.93 0.06 12.96
N LYS A 21 -1.80 -0.43 13.86
CA LYS A 21 -2.36 -1.79 13.79
C LYS A 21 -3.06 -2.07 12.45
N MET A 22 -3.92 -1.15 12.02
CA MET A 22 -4.65 -1.29 10.74
C MET A 22 -3.75 -0.98 9.55
N GLY A 23 -2.98 0.12 9.61
CA GLY A 23 -2.11 0.54 8.51
C GLY A 23 -1.09 -0.52 8.13
N SER A 24 -0.50 -1.22 9.09
CA SER A 24 0.48 -2.28 8.84
C SER A 24 -0.12 -3.49 8.10
N GLY A 25 -1.38 -3.85 8.42
CA GLY A 25 -2.12 -4.89 7.70
C GLY A 25 -2.50 -4.47 6.28
N ILE A 26 -2.94 -3.23 6.08
CA ILE A 26 -3.25 -2.68 4.75
C ILE A 26 -1.99 -2.66 3.89
N LEU A 27 -0.88 -2.18 4.45
CA LEU A 27 0.42 -2.13 3.78
C LEU A 27 0.90 -3.53 3.39
N LEU A 28 0.74 -4.53 4.27
CA LEU A 28 1.06 -5.92 3.99
C LEU A 28 0.28 -6.45 2.78
N LEU A 29 -1.03 -6.25 2.76
CA LEU A 29 -1.90 -6.74 1.67
C LEU A 29 -1.57 -6.07 0.34
N LEU A 30 -1.39 -4.73 0.34
CA LEU A 30 -1.00 -3.99 -0.86
C LEU A 30 0.39 -4.39 -1.36
N GLY A 31 1.36 -4.56 -0.47
CA GLY A 31 2.71 -4.99 -0.84
C GLY A 31 2.72 -6.36 -1.50
N MET A 32 1.94 -7.31 -0.98
CA MET A 32 1.80 -8.62 -1.59
C MET A 32 1.08 -8.58 -2.94
N GLU A 33 -0.02 -7.82 -3.05
CA GLU A 33 -0.74 -7.68 -4.33
C GLU A 33 0.14 -7.04 -5.41
N MET A 34 0.89 -5.99 -5.07
CA MET A 34 1.82 -5.35 -6.01
C MET A 34 2.94 -6.29 -6.45
N ALA A 35 3.51 -7.08 -5.52
CA ALA A 35 4.51 -8.09 -5.88
C ALA A 35 3.93 -9.18 -6.78
N ASP A 36 2.73 -9.68 -6.47
CA ASP A 36 2.04 -10.67 -7.30
C ASP A 36 1.70 -10.11 -8.70
N LEU A 37 1.34 -8.84 -8.81
CA LEU A 37 1.12 -8.16 -10.10
C LEU A 37 2.41 -7.99 -10.90
N LYS A 38 3.53 -7.69 -10.24
CA LYS A 38 4.84 -7.57 -10.89
C LYS A 38 5.33 -8.91 -11.46
N LEU A 39 5.06 -10.01 -10.75
CA LEU A 39 5.45 -11.36 -11.16
C LEU A 39 4.54 -11.99 -12.23
N LYS A 40 3.33 -11.44 -12.44
CA LYS A 40 2.45 -11.90 -13.52
C LYS A 40 2.98 -11.46 -14.89
N PRO A 41 2.67 -12.20 -15.98
CA PRO A 41 3.05 -11.82 -17.33
C PRO A 41 2.61 -10.37 -17.67
N GLY A 42 3.56 -9.55 -18.15
CA GLY A 42 3.31 -8.13 -18.44
C GLY A 42 3.43 -7.18 -17.25
N GLY A 43 3.77 -7.69 -16.06
CA GLY A 43 4.09 -6.90 -14.86
C GLY A 43 5.54 -6.41 -14.78
N GLU A 44 6.46 -7.07 -15.51
CA GLU A 44 7.92 -6.91 -15.40
C GLU A 44 8.42 -5.48 -15.65
N ASN A 45 7.76 -4.75 -16.56
CA ASN A 45 8.13 -3.37 -16.93
C ASN A 45 7.46 -2.32 -16.03
N ARG A 46 6.66 -2.72 -15.04
CA ARG A 46 5.95 -1.80 -14.15
C ARG A 46 6.78 -1.54 -12.91
N ASN A 47 6.96 -0.26 -12.59
CA ASN A 47 7.60 0.16 -11.36
C ASN A 47 6.50 0.42 -10.32
N PHE A 48 6.46 -0.40 -9.28
CA PHE A 48 5.52 -0.24 -8.17
C PHE A 48 6.23 0.43 -6.99
N VAL A 49 5.56 1.41 -6.38
CA VAL A 49 6.02 2.11 -5.19
C VAL A 49 4.91 2.10 -4.15
N LEU A 50 5.23 1.62 -2.96
CA LEU A 50 4.32 1.61 -1.82
C LEU A 50 4.92 2.43 -0.67
N ASN A 51 4.50 3.67 -0.53
CA ASN A 51 4.96 4.52 0.57
C ASN A 51 4.26 4.11 1.88
N ALA A 52 5.06 3.71 2.87
CA ALA A 52 4.61 3.44 4.22
C ALA A 52 4.81 4.70 5.06
N MET A 53 3.79 5.55 5.11
CA MET A 53 3.85 6.85 5.77
C MET A 53 3.37 6.78 7.22
N ASP A 54 4.24 7.14 8.16
CA ASP A 54 3.91 7.30 9.57
C ASP A 54 4.71 8.45 10.18
N ILE A 55 4.13 9.20 11.10
CA ILE A 55 4.81 10.32 11.75
C ILE A 55 5.90 9.83 12.73
N SER A 56 5.82 8.59 13.20
CA SER A 56 6.78 8.00 14.13
C SER A 56 7.91 7.29 13.38
N SER A 57 9.06 7.95 13.24
CA SER A 57 10.27 7.31 12.70
C SER A 57 10.71 6.09 13.51
N GLU A 58 10.44 6.08 14.81
CA GLU A 58 10.80 4.99 15.72
C GLU A 58 9.95 3.74 15.51
N ALA A 59 8.71 3.89 15.02
CA ALA A 59 7.81 2.77 14.76
C ALA A 59 8.11 2.06 13.42
N LEU A 60 8.68 2.78 12.44
CA LEU A 60 8.93 2.26 11.08
C LEU A 60 9.86 1.02 11.06
N PRO A 61 10.96 0.94 11.84
CA PRO A 61 11.75 -0.30 11.91
C PRO A 61 10.95 -1.50 12.41
N GLY A 62 10.05 -1.29 13.37
CA GLY A 62 9.14 -2.32 13.88
C GLY A 62 8.16 -2.79 12.80
N LEU A 63 7.61 -1.86 12.03
CA LEU A 63 6.75 -2.13 10.88
C LEU A 63 7.46 -3.00 9.83
N MET A 64 8.70 -2.68 9.47
CA MET A 64 9.45 -3.47 8.47
C MET A 64 9.75 -4.89 8.94
N LYS A 65 10.06 -5.07 10.23
CA LYS A 65 10.21 -6.40 10.84
C LYS A 65 8.90 -7.18 10.81
N TYR A 66 7.79 -6.53 11.14
CA TYR A 66 6.45 -7.13 11.05
C TYR A 66 6.15 -7.58 9.62
N LEU A 67 6.33 -6.70 8.63
CA LEU A 67 6.11 -7.02 7.22
C LEU A 67 6.93 -8.24 6.79
N ARG A 68 8.24 -8.25 7.04
CA ARG A 68 9.10 -9.39 6.69
C ARG A 68 8.55 -10.71 7.26
N SER A 69 8.18 -10.71 8.54
CA SER A 69 7.64 -11.90 9.21
C SER A 69 6.32 -12.37 8.61
N GLN A 70 5.40 -11.44 8.33
CA GLN A 70 4.10 -11.82 7.78
C GLN A 70 4.17 -12.24 6.31
N VAL A 71 4.99 -11.55 5.51
CA VAL A 71 5.23 -11.93 4.11
C VAL A 71 5.88 -13.31 4.04
N LEU A 72 6.86 -13.61 4.91
CA LEU A 72 7.46 -14.94 5.00
C LEU A 72 6.40 -16.02 5.25
N LYS A 73 5.57 -15.85 6.29
CA LYS A 73 4.48 -16.79 6.61
C LYS A 73 3.49 -16.97 5.47
N ALA A 74 3.19 -15.89 4.74
CA ALA A 74 2.32 -15.94 3.58
C ALA A 74 3.00 -16.71 2.43
N ALA A 75 4.26 -16.40 2.14
CA ALA A 75 5.07 -17.02 1.09
C ALA A 75 5.21 -18.53 1.29
N GLU A 76 5.50 -18.98 2.51
CA GLU A 76 5.57 -20.41 2.87
C GLU A 76 4.27 -21.14 2.47
N LYS A 77 3.11 -20.55 2.75
CA LYS A 77 1.80 -21.11 2.42
C LYS A 77 1.50 -21.10 0.92
N LYS A 78 2.13 -20.23 0.13
CA LYS A 78 1.93 -20.11 -1.33
C LYS A 78 3.11 -20.59 -2.17
N THR A 79 4.03 -21.36 -1.60
CA THR A 79 5.27 -21.82 -2.26
C THR A 79 5.03 -22.44 -3.65
N VAL A 80 4.00 -23.28 -3.80
CA VAL A 80 3.68 -23.93 -5.08
C VAL A 80 3.32 -22.91 -6.17
N LEU A 81 2.50 -21.91 -5.82
CA LEU A 81 2.17 -20.81 -6.73
C LEU A 81 3.40 -19.97 -7.06
N LEU A 82 4.23 -19.65 -6.07
CA LEU A 82 5.46 -18.89 -6.28
C LEU A 82 6.42 -19.60 -7.23
N ARG A 83 6.55 -20.93 -7.16
CA ARG A 83 7.36 -21.69 -8.15
C ARG A 83 6.86 -21.50 -9.58
N GLN A 84 5.55 -21.39 -9.79
CA GLN A 84 5.00 -21.15 -11.12
C GLN A 84 5.29 -19.72 -11.59
N LEU A 85 5.15 -18.73 -10.71
CA LEU A 85 5.45 -17.32 -11.02
C LEU A 85 6.95 -17.09 -11.29
N TYR A 86 7.82 -17.78 -10.55
CA TYR A 86 9.28 -17.71 -10.72
C TYR A 86 9.84 -18.75 -11.71
N ALA A 87 9.03 -19.36 -12.57
CA ALA A 87 9.49 -20.43 -13.47
C ALA A 87 10.66 -20.03 -14.40
N ASN A 88 10.82 -18.74 -14.67
CA ASN A 88 11.91 -18.20 -15.49
C ASN A 88 13.22 -17.93 -14.71
N ARG A 89 13.19 -17.97 -13.38
CA ARG A 89 14.35 -17.74 -12.49
C ARG A 89 15.06 -19.03 -12.16
N ARG A 90 15.93 -19.48 -13.09
CA ARG A 90 16.68 -20.75 -12.98
C ARG A 90 17.71 -20.78 -11.85
N ASP A 91 18.05 -19.62 -11.30
CA ASP A 91 18.94 -19.46 -10.15
C ASP A 91 18.27 -19.79 -8.82
N LEU A 92 16.94 -19.84 -8.76
CA LEU A 92 16.18 -20.21 -7.56
C LEU A 92 15.84 -21.70 -7.62
N ILE A 93 16.69 -22.53 -7.02
CA ILE A 93 16.62 -23.99 -7.09
C ILE A 93 15.72 -24.52 -5.96
N GLU A 94 15.99 -24.08 -4.74
CA GLU A 94 15.32 -24.54 -3.53
C GLU A 94 14.06 -23.72 -3.22
N ASN A 95 13.09 -24.35 -2.56
CA ASN A 95 11.86 -23.65 -2.16
C ASN A 95 12.13 -22.46 -1.24
N SER A 96 13.15 -22.56 -0.36
CA SER A 96 13.56 -21.47 0.52
C SER A 96 14.06 -20.25 -0.26
N GLU A 97 14.74 -20.46 -1.38
CA GLU A 97 15.24 -19.37 -2.24
C GLU A 97 14.08 -18.67 -2.94
N VAL A 98 13.09 -19.42 -3.43
CA VAL A 98 11.85 -18.87 -4.01
C VAL A 98 11.05 -18.06 -2.98
N ILE A 99 10.96 -18.56 -1.76
CA ILE A 99 10.26 -17.89 -0.65
C ILE A 99 10.99 -16.58 -0.30
N GLU A 100 12.31 -16.61 -0.09
CA GLU A 100 13.08 -15.40 0.24
C GLU A 100 13.09 -14.40 -0.92
N ALA A 101 13.13 -14.85 -2.18
CA ALA A 101 12.99 -13.97 -3.34
C ALA A 101 11.67 -13.20 -3.31
N TYR A 102 10.55 -13.87 -2.99
CA TYR A 102 9.26 -13.20 -2.84
C TYR A 102 9.21 -12.24 -1.64
N VAL A 103 9.82 -12.61 -0.51
CA VAL A 103 9.93 -11.71 0.66
C VAL A 103 10.66 -10.44 0.27
N ASN A 104 11.80 -10.57 -0.41
CA ASN A 104 12.59 -9.42 -0.86
C ASN A 104 11.82 -8.59 -1.90
N GLU A 105 11.14 -9.23 -2.85
CA GLU A 105 10.29 -8.56 -3.85
C GLU A 105 9.27 -7.64 -3.17
N VAL A 106 8.52 -8.11 -2.17
CA VAL A 106 7.56 -7.28 -1.44
C VAL A 106 8.24 -6.13 -0.68
N LEU A 107 9.35 -6.42 0.02
CA LEU A 107 10.02 -5.41 0.85
C LEU A 107 10.68 -4.30 0.02
N GLU A 108 11.17 -4.61 -1.18
CA GLU A 108 11.77 -3.64 -2.09
C GLU A 108 10.77 -2.60 -2.64
N LEU A 109 9.47 -2.96 -2.69
CA LEU A 109 8.41 -2.03 -3.07
C LEU A 109 8.11 -0.99 -1.97
N VAL A 110 8.36 -1.35 -0.71
CA VAL A 110 7.94 -0.57 0.45
C VAL A 110 8.98 0.52 0.76
N ARG A 111 8.52 1.77 0.78
CA ARG A 111 9.34 2.95 1.14
C ARG A 111 8.85 3.55 2.46
N PRO A 112 9.50 3.28 3.59
CA PRO A 112 9.19 3.92 4.87
C PRO A 112 9.50 5.42 4.79
N VAL A 113 8.51 6.24 5.12
CA VAL A 113 8.63 7.71 5.05
C VAL A 113 7.92 8.35 6.23
N THR A 114 8.41 9.53 6.66
CA THR A 114 7.81 10.32 7.74
C THR A 114 7.16 11.61 7.26
N ARG A 115 7.25 11.86 5.96
CA ARG A 115 6.89 13.11 5.31
C ARG A 115 5.68 12.90 4.42
N LEU A 116 4.65 13.75 4.58
CA LEU A 116 3.41 13.63 3.83
C LEU A 116 3.62 13.86 2.33
N GLU A 117 4.67 14.59 1.95
CA GLU A 117 5.03 14.89 0.57
C GLU A 117 5.25 13.63 -0.29
N ALA A 118 5.58 12.49 0.33
CA ALA A 118 5.66 11.21 -0.38
C ALA A 118 4.32 10.79 -1.02
N ALA A 119 3.18 11.29 -0.50
CA ALA A 119 1.84 11.04 -1.03
C ALA A 119 1.47 11.92 -2.23
N TYR A 120 2.27 12.93 -2.56
CA TYR A 120 1.92 13.93 -3.58
C TYR A 120 2.07 13.42 -5.02
N ASP A 121 2.65 12.24 -5.22
CA ASP A 121 2.73 11.58 -6.53
C ASP A 121 1.97 10.24 -6.56
N SER A 122 1.24 9.91 -5.50
CA SER A 122 0.47 8.66 -5.44
C SER A 122 -0.82 8.77 -6.24
N HIS A 123 -1.26 7.69 -6.86
CA HIS A 123 -2.56 7.61 -7.53
C HIS A 123 -3.67 7.14 -6.58
N LEU A 124 -3.30 6.39 -5.53
CA LEU A 124 -4.20 5.92 -4.48
C LEU A 124 -3.62 6.23 -3.10
N ILE A 125 -4.49 6.66 -2.20
CA ILE A 125 -4.18 6.92 -0.80
C ILE A 125 -5.03 6.00 0.06
N PHE A 126 -4.39 5.14 0.86
CA PHE A 126 -5.06 4.36 1.89
C PHE A 126 -4.82 5.02 3.24
N GLU A 127 -5.90 5.35 3.94
CA GLU A 127 -5.82 6.12 5.18
C GLU A 127 -6.22 5.27 6.39
N ALA A 128 -5.31 5.15 7.36
CA ALA A 128 -5.52 4.47 8.63
C ALA A 128 -4.88 5.24 9.81
N VAL A 129 -5.02 6.57 9.81
CA VAL A 129 -4.63 7.46 10.91
C VAL A 129 -5.71 7.52 11.99
N ALA A 130 -5.44 8.26 13.07
CA ALA A 130 -6.35 8.45 14.20
C ALA A 130 -7.76 8.88 13.77
N GLU A 131 -8.77 8.39 14.49
CA GLU A 131 -10.19 8.62 14.19
C GLU A 131 -10.62 10.04 14.61
N ASN A 132 -10.14 11.04 13.85
CA ASN A 132 -10.40 12.45 14.05
C ASN A 132 -10.72 13.12 12.70
N THR A 133 -11.91 13.70 12.60
CA THR A 133 -12.43 14.31 11.36
C THR A 133 -11.57 15.46 10.88
N GLU A 134 -11.16 16.37 11.77
CA GLU A 134 -10.37 17.55 11.41
C GLU A 134 -9.00 17.16 10.83
N LEU A 135 -8.34 16.19 11.46
CA LEU A 135 -7.05 15.65 11.04
C LEU A 135 -7.15 14.99 9.66
N LYS A 136 -8.09 14.06 9.46
CA LYS A 136 -8.28 13.36 8.18
C LYS A 136 -8.59 14.36 7.07
N THR A 137 -9.53 15.28 7.30
CA THR A 137 -9.88 16.34 6.35
C THR A 137 -8.68 17.21 5.99
N LYS A 138 -7.86 17.60 6.98
CA LYS A 138 -6.64 18.39 6.74
C LYS A 138 -5.65 17.64 5.86
N ILE A 139 -5.40 16.36 6.17
CA ILE A 139 -4.47 15.52 5.40
C ILE A 139 -4.96 15.37 3.96
N PHE A 140 -6.24 15.05 3.76
CA PHE A 140 -6.81 14.88 2.42
C PHE A 140 -6.73 16.15 1.58
N LYS A 141 -7.09 17.31 2.15
CA LYS A 141 -6.92 18.61 1.49
C LYS A 141 -5.48 18.87 1.07
N GLN A 142 -4.54 18.59 1.97
CA GLN A 142 -3.13 18.84 1.73
C GLN A 142 -2.60 17.94 0.61
N ILE A 143 -3.00 16.67 0.55
CA ILE A 143 -2.62 15.77 -0.54
C ILE A 143 -3.28 16.21 -1.85
N ASP A 144 -4.60 16.41 -1.89
CA ASP A 144 -5.34 16.75 -3.13
C ASP A 144 -4.85 18.07 -3.74
N ALA A 145 -4.50 19.07 -2.92
CA ALA A 145 -3.98 20.36 -3.39
C ALA A 145 -2.56 20.28 -4.00
N ASN A 146 -1.76 19.26 -3.63
CA ASN A 146 -0.36 19.13 -4.05
C ASN A 146 -0.13 17.92 -4.97
N ASN A 147 -1.16 17.12 -5.26
CA ASN A 147 -1.04 15.91 -6.06
C ASN A 147 -1.67 16.11 -7.45
N PRO A 148 -0.87 16.13 -8.54
CA PRO A 148 -1.35 16.41 -9.89
C PRO A 148 -2.22 15.28 -10.47
N HIS A 149 -2.19 14.09 -9.87
CA HIS A 149 -2.94 12.92 -10.33
C HIS A 149 -4.37 12.85 -9.79
N HIS A 150 -4.75 13.76 -8.88
CA HIS A 150 -6.06 13.77 -8.21
C HIS A 150 -6.43 12.37 -7.67
N PRO A 151 -5.71 11.87 -6.66
CA PRO A 151 -5.78 10.48 -6.25
C PRO A 151 -7.15 10.10 -5.71
N TRP A 152 -7.41 8.78 -5.70
CA TRP A 152 -8.53 8.23 -4.94
C TRP A 152 -8.12 7.96 -3.50
N PHE A 153 -9.01 8.29 -2.57
CA PHE A 153 -8.83 8.12 -1.14
C PHE A 153 -9.66 6.94 -0.63
N PHE A 154 -9.01 5.98 0.01
CA PHE A 154 -9.59 4.80 0.64
C PHE A 154 -9.41 4.94 2.15
N THR A 155 -10.42 5.43 2.86
CA THR A 155 -10.34 5.63 4.31
C THR A 155 -10.82 4.38 5.05
N ASN A 156 -10.02 3.97 6.05
CA ASN A 156 -10.34 2.88 6.97
C ASN A 156 -11.24 3.35 8.14
N THR A 157 -11.82 4.54 8.09
CA THR A 157 -12.71 5.04 9.15
C THR A 157 -13.86 4.06 9.42
N SER A 158 -14.17 3.85 10.71
CA SER A 158 -15.27 2.99 11.15
C SER A 158 -16.53 3.79 11.47
N SER A 159 -16.40 5.08 11.80
CA SER A 159 -17.50 5.87 12.37
C SER A 159 -17.71 7.24 11.72
N ILE A 160 -16.72 7.77 10.99
CA ILE A 160 -16.83 9.10 10.39
C ILE A 160 -17.61 9.00 9.07
N PRO A 161 -18.69 9.79 8.88
CA PRO A 161 -19.45 9.77 7.64
C PRO A 161 -18.59 10.19 6.43
N ILE A 162 -18.48 9.29 5.45
CA ILE A 162 -17.68 9.51 4.23
C ILE A 162 -18.10 10.77 3.47
N GLY A 163 -19.41 11.04 3.41
CA GLY A 163 -19.95 12.24 2.75
C GLY A 163 -19.47 13.55 3.39
N GLY A 164 -19.26 13.56 4.71
CA GLY A 164 -18.71 14.70 5.43
C GLY A 164 -17.24 14.94 5.06
N LEU A 165 -16.42 13.89 5.15
CA LEU A 165 -15.01 13.94 4.73
C LEU A 165 -14.87 14.39 3.27
N ASN A 166 -15.70 13.87 2.37
CA ASN A 166 -15.72 14.25 0.96
C ASN A 166 -16.00 15.74 0.76
N SER A 167 -17.06 16.26 1.39
CA SER A 167 -17.48 17.65 1.28
C SER A 167 -16.43 18.59 1.87
N ASP A 168 -15.98 18.29 3.09
CA ASP A 168 -15.05 19.14 3.81
C ASP A 168 -13.70 19.20 3.13
N ALA A 169 -13.20 18.07 2.60
CA ALA A 169 -11.94 18.00 1.87
C ALA A 169 -12.05 18.35 0.38
N LYS A 170 -13.27 18.59 -0.13
CA LYS A 170 -13.56 18.94 -1.55
C LYS A 170 -13.06 17.90 -2.55
N LEU A 171 -13.24 16.62 -2.25
CA LEU A 171 -12.70 15.52 -3.05
C LEU A 171 -13.58 15.12 -4.25
N GLU A 172 -14.74 15.77 -4.44
CA GLU A 172 -15.62 15.57 -5.61
C GLU A 172 -16.01 14.11 -5.85
N GLY A 173 -16.15 13.32 -4.78
CA GLY A 173 -16.50 11.90 -4.84
C GLY A 173 -15.30 10.95 -4.95
N ARG A 174 -14.05 11.45 -4.97
CA ARG A 174 -12.83 10.62 -5.01
C ARG A 174 -12.46 10.01 -3.66
N ILE A 175 -13.44 9.70 -2.82
CA ILE A 175 -13.22 9.07 -1.50
C ILE A 175 -14.21 7.94 -1.27
N LEU A 176 -13.71 6.81 -0.78
CA LEU A 176 -14.50 5.64 -0.40
C LEU A 176 -14.16 5.20 1.02
N GLY A 177 -15.17 4.72 1.74
CA GLY A 177 -14.95 3.91 2.93
C GLY A 177 -14.44 2.53 2.50
N PHE A 178 -13.24 2.18 2.93
CA PHE A 178 -12.60 0.90 2.65
C PHE A 178 -12.15 0.27 3.96
N HIS A 179 -13.15 -0.17 4.73
CA HIS A 179 -12.99 -0.58 6.11
C HIS A 179 -12.49 -2.01 6.22
N PHE A 180 -11.25 -2.16 6.67
CA PHE A 180 -10.64 -3.44 7.02
C PHE A 180 -11.03 -3.84 8.45
N TYR A 181 -11.10 -5.14 8.69
CA TYR A 181 -11.27 -5.70 10.01
C TYR A 181 -9.92 -6.20 10.52
N ASN A 182 -9.62 -5.89 11.78
CA ASN A 182 -8.40 -6.39 12.39
C ASN A 182 -8.49 -7.93 12.55
N PRO A 183 -7.53 -8.70 12.05
CA PRO A 183 -7.46 -10.15 12.29
C PRO A 183 -7.18 -10.48 13.75
#